data_AF-A0AAJ2D3C0-F1
#
_entry.id   AF-A0AAJ2D3C0-F1
#
_cell.length_a   1.000
_cell.length_b   1.000
_cell.length_c   1.000
_cell.angle_alpha   90.00
_cell.angle_beta   90.00
_cell.angle_gamma   90.00
#
_symmetry.space_group_name_H-M   'P 1'
#
loop_
_entity.id
_entity.type
_entity.pdbx_description
1 polymer ?
#
loop_
_entity_poly.entity_id
_entity_poly.type
_entity_poly.pdbx_seq_one_letter_code
_entity_poly.pdbx_strand_id
1 'polypeptide(L)'
;MNLRKIEHEIEEILSKDTHSWVRLYELIREVEYNKLWRNEYSSFTQWIKHLAYVTGVTESLIWKRKKAGEIYFDYQQRAAGRGVSVPNIEDVGVSPDNFELVEKISQGNSQIKDELMQQVLAKDIKRSDLLNTWATIKTIQAKEGGGIVKKNRYSKIDSSDEQIFTVSDFSFALSDSSWLQSTNNSYHKGKSVYKLVPDFSFYSSLLMRQVTLDFLLLENVSSKYTQELNTHSIEIVFSDNKLNNIILNPKTNYSWIVVPEDILLLASKELPEGIGLLKISDKRKIQIIKPAARNIETSKLDILQAFIVKNI
;
A
#
# COMPACT_ATOMS: atom_id res chain seq x y z
N MET A 1 25.64 10.62 26.08
CA MET A 1 26.10 9.39 26.78
C MET A 1 27.51 9.01 26.28
N ASN A 2 28.22 8.04 26.87
CA ASN A 2 29.51 7.54 26.34
C ASN A 2 29.24 6.31 25.44
N LEU A 3 29.98 6.14 24.32
CA LEU A 3 29.81 5.05 23.35
C LEU A 3 29.76 3.67 24.01
N ARG A 4 30.69 3.36 24.94
CA ARG A 4 30.73 2.04 25.60
C ARG A 4 29.50 1.75 26.45
N LYS A 5 28.92 2.79 27.07
CA LYS A 5 27.67 2.63 27.83
C LYS A 5 26.51 2.31 26.91
N ILE A 6 26.47 2.96 25.74
CA ILE A 6 25.46 2.70 24.71
C ILE A 6 25.59 1.27 24.17
N GLU A 7 26.82 0.84 23.83
CA GLU A 7 27.07 -0.51 23.32
C GLU A 7 26.60 -1.58 24.31
N HIS A 8 26.92 -1.41 25.60
CA HIS A 8 26.47 -2.33 26.64
C HIS A 8 24.94 -2.39 26.77
N GLU A 9 24.26 -1.24 26.71
CA GLU A 9 22.80 -1.19 26.75
C GLU A 9 22.17 -1.86 25.51
N ILE A 10 22.78 -1.68 24.33
CA ILE A 10 22.34 -2.37 23.11
C ILE A 10 22.52 -3.89 23.23
N GLU A 11 23.66 -4.35 23.77
CA GLU A 11 23.91 -5.78 24.03
C GLU A 11 22.85 -6.38 24.96
N GLU A 12 22.48 -5.68 26.03
CA GLU A 12 21.41 -6.11 26.92
C GLU A 12 20.05 -6.20 26.21
N ILE A 13 19.70 -5.21 25.39
CA ILE A 13 18.42 -5.19 24.66
C ILE A 13 18.34 -6.38 23.69
N LEU A 14 19.43 -6.61 22.93
CA LEU A 14 19.50 -7.66 21.91
C LEU A 14 19.62 -9.07 22.50
N SER A 15 20.30 -9.24 23.64
CA SER A 15 20.45 -10.53 24.31
C SER A 15 19.17 -11.00 25.02
N LYS A 16 18.35 -10.09 25.52
CA LYS A 16 17.11 -10.42 26.25
C LYS A 16 15.91 -10.69 25.34
N ASP A 17 16.08 -10.64 24.01
CA ASP A 17 15.01 -10.65 22.98
C ASP A 17 13.82 -9.74 23.36
N THR A 18 14.14 -8.65 24.07
CA THR A 18 13.12 -7.69 24.46
C THR A 18 12.64 -7.04 23.17
N HIS A 19 11.34 -7.05 22.92
CA HIS A 19 10.74 -6.39 21.76
C HIS A 19 10.90 -4.84 21.79
N SER A 20 11.83 -4.31 22.60
CA SER A 20 12.17 -2.89 22.77
C SER A 20 13.05 -2.38 21.63
N TRP A 21 12.59 -2.59 20.40
CA TRP A 21 13.29 -2.13 19.21
C TRP A 21 13.35 -0.60 19.10
N VAL A 22 12.45 0.09 19.79
CA VAL A 22 12.39 1.54 19.89
C VAL A 22 13.63 2.06 20.59
N ARG A 23 13.93 1.52 21.78
CA ARG A 23 15.13 1.90 22.54
C ARG A 23 16.41 1.64 21.77
N LEU A 24 16.48 0.50 21.07
CA LEU A 24 17.59 0.20 20.18
C LEU A 24 17.77 1.27 19.10
N TYR A 25 16.67 1.73 18.46
CA TYR A 25 16.73 2.80 17.48
C TYR A 25 17.25 4.11 18.08
N GLU A 26 16.77 4.52 19.26
CA GLU A 26 17.20 5.75 19.92
C GLU A 26 18.69 5.77 20.20
N LEU A 27 19.22 4.68 20.75
CA LEU A 27 20.64 4.50 21.04
C LEU A 27 21.50 4.58 19.77
N ILE A 28 21.08 3.86 18.71
CA ILE A 28 21.75 3.90 17.40
C ILE A 28 21.74 5.32 16.82
N ARG A 29 20.62 6.02 16.94
CA ARG A 29 20.46 7.39 16.46
C ARG A 29 21.33 8.36 17.26
N GLU A 30 21.44 8.21 18.58
CA GLU A 30 22.32 9.03 19.43
C GLU A 30 23.78 8.90 18.97
N VAL A 31 24.24 7.67 18.70
CA VAL A 31 25.60 7.39 18.22
C VAL A 31 25.84 8.00 16.85
N GLU A 32 24.89 7.90 15.93
CA GLU A 32 25.01 8.47 14.59
C GLU A 32 25.04 10.00 14.62
N TYR A 33 24.07 10.61 15.32
CA TYR A 33 23.89 12.05 15.38
C TYR A 33 25.07 12.76 16.05
N ASN A 34 25.49 12.25 17.22
CA ASN A 34 26.63 12.81 17.96
C ASN A 34 27.98 12.28 17.46
N LYS A 35 27.98 11.40 16.45
CA LYS A 35 29.16 10.80 15.84
C LYS A 35 30.10 10.14 16.86
N LEU A 36 29.53 9.49 17.88
CA LEU A 36 30.26 8.93 19.02
C LEU A 36 31.27 7.85 18.61
N TRP A 37 31.05 7.21 17.46
CA TRP A 37 31.91 6.19 16.86
C TRP A 37 33.27 6.70 16.36
N ARG A 38 33.44 8.01 16.12
CA ARG A 38 34.59 8.56 15.37
C ARG A 38 35.96 8.30 15.97
N ASN A 39 36.04 8.12 17.29
CA ASN A 39 37.32 7.93 17.97
C ASN A 39 37.76 6.46 17.98
N GLU A 40 36.85 5.52 17.74
CA GLU A 40 37.09 4.07 17.87
C GLU A 40 36.92 3.33 16.54
N TYR A 41 36.15 3.90 15.58
CA TYR A 41 35.83 3.27 14.30
C TYR A 41 36.01 4.25 13.13
N SER A 42 36.40 3.75 11.96
CA SER A 42 36.60 4.57 10.76
C SER A 42 35.29 5.08 10.14
N SER A 43 34.17 4.43 10.43
CA SER A 43 32.84 4.82 9.94
C SER A 43 31.73 4.30 10.85
N PHE A 44 30.56 4.93 10.76
CA PHE A 44 29.33 4.44 11.41
C PHE A 44 28.98 3.01 10.98
N THR A 45 29.16 2.69 9.69
CA THR A 45 28.94 1.33 9.18
C THR A 45 29.90 0.33 9.81
N GLN A 46 31.17 0.69 10.04
CA GLN A 46 32.11 -0.19 10.73
C GLN A 46 31.70 -0.40 12.19
N TRP A 47 31.19 0.63 12.86
CA TRP A 47 30.63 0.49 14.20
C TRP A 47 29.41 -0.47 14.22
N ILE A 48 28.48 -0.36 13.26
CA ILE A 48 27.34 -1.29 13.13
C ILE A 48 27.82 -2.74 12.87
N LYS A 49 28.86 -2.93 12.07
CA LYS A 49 29.49 -4.24 11.84
C LYS A 49 30.05 -4.85 13.12
N HIS A 50 30.77 -4.04 13.88
CA HIS A 50 31.29 -4.45 15.18
C HIS A 50 30.16 -4.81 16.15
N LEU A 51 29.13 -3.97 16.23
CA LEU A 51 27.97 -4.21 17.07
C LEU A 51 27.25 -5.52 16.72
N ALA A 52 27.05 -5.79 15.43
CA ALA A 52 26.49 -7.06 14.95
C ALA A 52 27.35 -8.26 15.36
N TYR A 53 28.67 -8.15 15.22
CA TYR A 53 29.61 -9.20 15.62
C TYR A 53 29.55 -9.50 17.12
N VAL A 54 29.62 -8.48 17.98
CA VAL A 54 29.66 -8.66 19.45
C VAL A 54 28.32 -9.17 20.00
N THR A 55 27.21 -8.71 19.42
CA THR A 55 25.85 -9.08 19.87
C THR A 55 25.34 -10.39 19.25
N GLY A 56 26.05 -10.94 18.26
CA GLY A 56 25.67 -12.16 17.57
C GLY A 56 24.44 -12.02 16.65
N VAL A 57 23.98 -10.80 16.37
CA VAL A 57 22.86 -10.54 15.45
C VAL A 57 23.36 -10.14 14.05
N THR A 58 22.47 -10.20 13.06
CA THR A 58 22.82 -9.75 11.70
C THR A 58 22.83 -8.22 11.61
N GLU A 59 23.75 -7.66 10.81
CA GLU A 59 23.73 -6.22 10.47
C GLU A 59 22.36 -5.79 9.93
N SER A 60 21.72 -6.66 9.13
CA SER A 60 20.42 -6.40 8.53
C SER A 60 19.34 -6.12 9.59
N LEU A 61 19.34 -6.85 10.72
CA LEU A 61 18.40 -6.60 11.81
C LEU A 61 18.58 -5.19 12.38
N ILE A 62 19.82 -4.80 12.67
CA ILE A 62 20.16 -3.48 13.23
C ILE A 62 19.72 -2.37 12.27
N TRP A 63 20.07 -2.51 10.98
CA TRP A 63 19.65 -1.57 9.94
C TRP A 63 18.13 -1.48 9.79
N LYS A 64 17.42 -2.61 9.90
CA LYS A 64 15.95 -2.65 9.82
C LYS A 64 15.30 -1.88 10.97
N ARG A 65 15.77 -2.07 12.21
CA ARG A 65 15.25 -1.33 13.38
C ARG A 65 15.56 0.16 13.27
N LYS A 66 16.79 0.52 12.86
CA LYS A 66 17.17 1.92 12.59
C LYS A 66 16.24 2.56 11.57
N LYS A 67 16.06 1.91 10.41
CA LYS A 67 15.24 2.42 9.31
C LYS A 67 13.79 2.62 9.74
N ALA A 68 13.22 1.68 10.49
CA ALA A 68 11.85 1.79 11.00
C ALA A 68 11.67 2.99 11.94
N GLY A 69 12.62 3.21 12.85
CA GLY A 69 12.60 4.38 13.72
C GLY A 69 12.74 5.70 12.94
N GLU A 70 13.60 5.74 11.91
CA GLU A 70 13.70 6.91 11.02
C GLU A 70 12.41 7.20 10.27
N ILE A 71 11.74 6.17 9.73
CA ILE A 71 10.44 6.32 9.05
C ILE A 71 9.40 6.95 10.00
N TYR A 72 9.35 6.48 11.25
CA TYR A 72 8.43 7.01 12.25
C TYR A 72 8.79 8.44 12.66
N PHE A 73 10.08 8.71 12.91
CA PHE A 73 10.55 10.05 13.25
C PHE A 73 10.23 11.06 12.16
N ASP A 74 10.45 10.70 10.89
CA ASP A 74 10.11 11.55 9.76
C ASP A 74 8.60 11.82 9.67
N TYR A 75 7.77 10.82 9.97
CA TYR A 75 6.31 10.99 10.07
C TYR A 75 5.92 11.94 11.21
N GLN A 76 6.51 11.79 12.39
CA GLN A 76 6.27 12.66 13.54
C GLN A 76 6.62 14.12 13.23
N GLN A 77 7.75 14.36 12.57
CA GLN A 77 8.14 15.70 12.12
C GLN A 77 7.13 16.31 11.14
N ARG A 78 6.66 15.52 10.15
CA ARG A 78 5.63 15.98 9.19
C ARG A 78 4.28 16.23 9.87
N ALA A 79 3.87 15.39 10.81
CA ALA A 79 2.63 15.54 11.56
C ALA A 79 2.66 16.80 12.45
N ALA A 80 3.76 17.03 13.17
CA ALA A 80 3.98 18.23 13.96
C ALA A 80 3.94 19.50 13.10
N GLY A 81 4.54 19.46 11.90
CA GLY A 81 4.46 20.55 10.92
C GLY A 81 3.04 20.89 10.46
N ARG A 82 2.08 19.97 10.61
CA ARG A 82 0.64 20.18 10.34
C ARG A 82 -0.18 20.47 11.59
N GLY A 83 0.45 20.62 12.76
CA GLY A 83 -0.24 20.79 14.05
C GLY A 83 -0.97 19.54 14.53
N VAL A 84 -0.64 18.36 13.99
CA VAL A 84 -1.24 17.08 14.41
C VAL A 84 -0.31 16.41 15.42
N SER A 85 -0.82 16.17 16.63
CA SER A 85 -0.11 15.38 17.63
C SER A 85 -0.22 13.89 17.31
N VAL A 86 0.90 13.18 17.37
CA VAL A 86 0.97 11.73 17.19
C VAL A 86 1.59 11.10 18.44
N PRO A 87 1.33 9.80 18.73
CA PRO A 87 1.93 9.13 19.88
C PRO A 87 3.46 9.19 19.86
N ASN A 88 4.12 8.94 21.00
CA ASN A 88 5.54 8.67 20.98
C ASN A 88 5.78 7.26 20.43
N ILE A 89 6.92 7.04 19.79
CA ILE A 89 7.26 5.74 19.20
C ILE A 89 7.29 4.59 20.24
N GLU A 90 7.57 4.90 21.51
CA GLU A 90 7.54 3.94 22.63
C GLU A 90 6.12 3.45 22.96
N ASP A 91 5.11 4.30 22.75
CA ASP A 91 3.70 3.97 23.00
C ASP A 91 3.08 3.19 21.83
N VAL A 92 3.82 3.01 20.75
CA VAL A 92 3.34 2.40 19.52
C VAL A 92 3.59 0.89 19.52
N GLY A 93 2.52 0.11 19.64
CA GLY A 93 2.54 -1.35 19.51
C GLY A 93 2.63 -1.88 18.07
N VAL A 94 3.43 -1.24 17.21
CA VAL A 94 3.59 -1.59 15.78
C VAL A 94 4.98 -2.15 15.53
N SER A 95 5.08 -3.23 14.74
CA SER A 95 6.35 -3.84 14.39
C SER A 95 7.10 -3.04 13.30
N PRO A 96 8.45 -3.03 13.30
CA PRO A 96 9.27 -2.38 12.28
C PRO A 96 8.95 -2.77 10.84
N ASP A 97 8.52 -4.02 10.64
CA ASP A 97 8.14 -4.56 9.34
C ASP A 97 6.99 -3.77 8.72
N ASN A 98 6.02 -3.32 9.52
CA ASN A 98 4.90 -2.54 9.01
C ASN A 98 5.38 -1.19 8.48
N PHE A 99 6.27 -0.49 9.21
CA PHE A 99 6.83 0.78 8.74
C PHE A 99 7.65 0.63 7.46
N GLU A 100 8.42 -0.46 7.35
CA GLU A 100 9.15 -0.75 6.12
C GLU A 100 8.22 -1.03 4.93
N LEU A 101 7.09 -1.72 5.17
CA LEU A 101 6.07 -1.94 4.14
C LEU A 101 5.42 -0.62 3.72
N VAL A 102 5.09 0.26 4.67
CA VAL A 102 4.56 1.61 4.38
C VAL A 102 5.54 2.39 3.49
N GLU A 103 6.83 2.38 3.82
CA GLU A 103 7.87 3.03 3.00
C GLU A 103 7.86 2.48 1.56
N LYS A 104 7.80 1.15 1.41
CA LYS A 104 7.77 0.49 0.09
C LYS A 104 6.49 0.82 -0.68
N ILE A 105 5.33 0.76 -0.05
CA ILE A 105 4.05 1.02 -0.72
C ILE A 105 3.96 2.48 -1.16
N SER A 106 4.47 3.41 -0.34
CA SER A 106 4.39 4.84 -0.64
C SER A 106 5.21 5.27 -1.86
N GLN A 107 6.25 4.51 -2.25
CA GLN A 107 7.14 4.84 -3.38
C GLN A 107 7.70 6.29 -3.33
N GLY A 108 7.88 6.85 -2.13
CA GLY A 108 8.35 8.22 -1.90
C GLY A 108 7.24 9.30 -1.89
N ASN A 109 5.98 8.94 -2.10
CA ASN A 109 4.84 9.84 -1.94
C ASN A 109 4.56 10.06 -0.44
N SER A 110 4.90 11.25 0.06
CA SER A 110 4.76 11.59 1.48
C SER A 110 3.31 11.60 1.97
N GLN A 111 2.34 11.87 1.09
CA GLN A 111 0.94 11.88 1.45
C GLN A 111 0.40 10.47 1.68
N ILE A 112 0.65 9.55 0.73
CA ILE A 112 0.31 8.12 0.87
C ILE A 112 1.01 7.53 2.09
N LYS A 113 2.29 7.88 2.28
CA LYS A 113 3.06 7.45 3.44
C LYS A 113 2.38 7.86 4.74
N ASP A 114 1.97 9.11 4.87
CA ASP A 114 1.36 9.62 6.09
C ASP A 114 -0.04 9.04 6.34
N GLU A 115 -0.84 8.83 5.29
CA GLU A 115 -2.15 8.15 5.39
C GLU A 115 -2.00 6.70 5.84
N LEU A 116 -1.06 5.96 5.26
CA LEU A 116 -0.73 4.59 5.67
C LEU A 116 -0.21 4.53 7.11
N MET A 117 0.65 5.48 7.51
CA MET A 117 1.12 5.58 8.89
C MET A 117 -0.07 5.74 9.86
N GLN A 118 -1.02 6.62 9.56
CA GLN A 118 -2.21 6.80 10.38
C GLN A 118 -3.03 5.52 10.51
N GLN A 119 -3.32 4.84 9.39
CA GLN A 119 -4.08 3.58 9.39
C GLN A 119 -3.36 2.47 10.17
N VAL A 120 -2.03 2.38 10.04
CA VAL A 120 -1.22 1.39 10.77
C VAL A 120 -1.24 1.67 12.28
N LEU A 121 -1.12 2.93 12.68
CA LEU A 121 -1.14 3.32 14.10
C LEU A 121 -2.52 3.14 14.74
N ALA A 122 -3.59 3.40 13.97
CA ALA A 122 -4.97 3.15 14.38
C ALA A 122 -5.34 1.66 14.41
N LYS A 123 -4.48 0.78 13.85
CA LYS A 123 -4.75 -0.65 13.63
C LYS A 123 -5.90 -0.94 12.66
N ASP A 124 -6.23 0.03 11.80
CA ASP A 124 -7.24 -0.12 10.76
C ASP A 124 -6.77 -1.03 9.62
N ILE A 125 -5.46 -1.07 9.36
CA ILE A 125 -4.84 -1.94 8.37
C ILE A 125 -3.94 -2.98 9.02
N LYS A 126 -4.10 -4.25 8.63
CA LYS A 126 -3.26 -5.34 9.13
C LYS A 126 -2.01 -5.48 8.26
N ARG A 127 -0.97 -6.12 8.81
CA ARG A 127 0.25 -6.46 8.07
C ARG A 127 -0.02 -7.28 6.80
N SER A 128 -1.01 -8.17 6.82
CA SER A 128 -1.43 -8.94 5.65
C SER A 128 -1.88 -8.06 4.50
N ASP A 129 -2.56 -6.96 4.82
CA ASP A 129 -3.14 -6.06 3.82
C ASP A 129 -2.02 -5.24 3.18
N LEU A 130 -1.09 -4.71 3.99
CA LEU A 130 0.14 -4.08 3.52
C LEU A 130 0.96 -5.00 2.60
N LEU A 131 1.11 -6.28 2.98
CA LEU A 131 1.82 -7.25 2.15
C LEU A 131 1.13 -7.48 0.81
N ASN A 132 -0.20 -7.58 0.81
CA ASN A 132 -0.98 -7.75 -0.41
C ASN A 132 -0.83 -6.51 -1.32
N THR A 133 -0.99 -5.31 -0.77
CA THR A 133 -0.79 -4.05 -1.52
C THR A 133 0.62 -3.95 -2.10
N TRP A 134 1.65 -4.29 -1.30
CA TRP A 134 3.03 -4.30 -1.79
C TRP A 134 3.25 -5.33 -2.90
N ALA A 135 2.70 -6.54 -2.77
CA ALA A 135 2.77 -7.56 -3.80
C ALA A 135 2.13 -7.08 -5.11
N THR A 136 0.95 -6.46 -5.02
CA THR A 136 0.24 -5.85 -6.15
C THR A 136 1.10 -4.81 -6.87
N ILE A 137 1.67 -3.86 -6.12
CA ILE A 137 2.57 -2.82 -6.69
C ILE A 137 3.77 -3.45 -7.38
N LYS A 138 4.40 -4.46 -6.76
CA LYS A 138 5.56 -5.15 -7.34
C LYS A 138 5.20 -5.85 -8.66
N THR A 139 4.01 -6.43 -8.76
CA THR A 139 3.51 -7.06 -10.00
C THR A 139 3.34 -6.04 -11.12
N ILE A 140 2.78 -4.86 -10.82
CA ILE A 140 2.64 -3.76 -11.79
C ILE A 140 4.02 -3.30 -12.28
N GLN A 141 4.95 -3.01 -11.35
CA GLN A 141 6.30 -2.52 -11.68
C GLN A 141 7.11 -3.49 -12.55
N ALA A 142 7.02 -4.79 -12.28
CA ALA A 142 7.75 -5.81 -13.03
C ALA A 142 7.37 -5.85 -14.51
N LYS A 143 6.16 -5.41 -14.87
CA LYS A 143 5.67 -5.41 -16.26
C LYS A 143 5.86 -4.09 -16.98
N GLU A 144 5.77 -2.96 -16.28
CA GLU A 144 6.02 -1.64 -16.87
C GLU A 144 7.50 -1.41 -17.23
N GLY A 145 8.39 -2.37 -16.93
CA GLY A 145 9.84 -2.23 -17.10
C GLY A 145 10.47 -1.22 -16.12
N GLY A 146 9.67 -0.69 -15.19
CA GLY A 146 10.08 0.26 -14.18
C GLY A 146 10.90 -0.43 -13.09
N GLY A 147 12.20 -0.13 -13.04
CA GLY A 147 13.02 -0.49 -11.89
C GLY A 147 12.47 0.15 -10.61
N ILE A 148 12.71 -0.49 -9.46
CA ILE A 148 12.42 0.09 -8.14
C ILE A 148 12.99 1.50 -8.13
N VAL A 149 12.13 2.51 -8.09
CA VAL A 149 12.55 3.90 -7.89
C VAL A 149 13.03 3.98 -6.44
N LYS A 150 14.30 3.61 -6.21
CA LYS A 150 15.01 3.86 -4.95
C LYS A 150 15.27 5.36 -4.86
N LYS A 151 14.22 6.13 -4.55
CA LYS A 151 14.37 7.53 -4.13
C LYS A 151 15.04 7.51 -2.76
N ASN A 152 16.35 7.76 -2.75
CA ASN A 152 17.11 7.97 -1.50
C ASN A 152 16.66 9.28 -0.85
N ARG A 153 16.92 9.42 0.47
CA ARG A 153 16.64 10.59 1.33
C ARG A 153 17.10 11.96 0.78
N TYR A 154 17.90 11.98 -0.28
CA TYR A 154 18.44 13.19 -0.93
C TYR A 154 17.71 13.58 -2.23
N SER A 155 16.70 12.82 -2.67
CA SER A 155 15.89 13.23 -3.80
C SER A 155 14.94 14.35 -3.37
N LYS A 156 15.32 15.60 -3.65
CA LYS A 156 14.42 16.75 -3.57
C LYS A 156 13.22 16.47 -4.47
N ILE A 157 12.02 16.53 -3.89
CA ILE A 157 10.79 16.67 -4.65
C ILE A 157 10.72 18.16 -4.94
N ASP A 158 10.99 18.55 -6.18
CA ASP A 158 10.75 19.92 -6.61
C ASP A 158 9.26 20.21 -6.51
N SER A 159 8.93 21.30 -5.83
CA SER A 159 7.60 21.66 -5.38
C SER A 159 6.77 22.32 -6.49
N SER A 160 6.73 21.72 -7.69
CA SER A 160 5.95 22.25 -8.82
C SER A 160 5.24 21.18 -9.67
N ASP A 161 5.05 19.97 -9.16
CA ASP A 161 4.50 18.89 -9.97
C ASP A 161 2.96 18.95 -10.02
N GLU A 162 2.40 19.12 -11.22
CA GLU A 162 1.07 18.60 -11.55
C GLU A 162 0.97 17.18 -10.96
N GLN A 163 -0.08 16.87 -10.19
CA GLN A 163 -0.20 15.56 -9.55
C GLN A 163 -0.42 14.48 -10.60
N ILE A 164 0.68 13.92 -11.13
CA ILE A 164 0.64 12.79 -12.03
C ILE A 164 0.24 11.56 -11.22
N PHE A 165 -0.99 11.06 -11.44
CA PHE A 165 -1.42 9.79 -10.88
C PHE A 165 -0.74 8.63 -11.61
N THR A 166 -0.35 7.60 -10.86
CA THR A 166 0.17 6.33 -11.38
C THR A 166 -0.82 5.20 -11.13
N VAL A 167 -0.71 4.09 -11.84
CA VAL A 167 -1.51 2.87 -11.60
C VAL A 167 -1.38 2.39 -10.14
N SER A 168 -0.23 2.63 -9.51
CA SER A 168 -0.01 2.32 -8.09
C SER A 168 -0.84 3.20 -7.15
N ASP A 169 -1.07 4.48 -7.48
CA ASP A 169 -1.96 5.36 -6.70
C ASP A 169 -3.40 4.83 -6.72
N PHE A 170 -3.89 4.40 -7.90
CA PHE A 170 -5.22 3.78 -8.03
C PHE A 170 -5.29 2.44 -7.31
N SER A 171 -4.27 1.59 -7.46
CA SER A 171 -4.19 0.32 -6.74
C SER A 171 -4.25 0.51 -5.22
N PHE A 172 -3.53 1.51 -4.70
CA PHE A 172 -3.57 1.88 -3.30
C PHE A 172 -4.97 2.33 -2.89
N ALA A 173 -5.54 3.29 -3.62
CA ALA A 173 -6.87 3.86 -3.35
C ALA A 173 -7.98 2.79 -3.37
N LEU A 174 -7.91 1.84 -4.31
CA LEU A 174 -8.86 0.74 -4.47
C LEU A 174 -8.62 -0.42 -3.50
N SER A 175 -7.48 -0.46 -2.80
CA SER A 175 -7.22 -1.50 -1.79
C SER A 175 -8.08 -1.31 -0.53
N ASP A 176 -8.55 -0.09 -0.28
CA ASP A 176 -9.55 0.18 0.75
C ASP A 176 -10.94 -0.24 0.24
N SER A 177 -11.70 -0.94 1.08
CA SER A 177 -13.07 -1.36 0.78
C SER A 177 -14.13 -0.29 1.08
N SER A 178 -13.75 0.81 1.75
CA SER A 178 -14.68 1.84 2.26
C SER A 178 -15.53 2.52 1.19
N TRP A 179 -15.08 2.51 -0.07
CA TRP A 179 -15.85 3.07 -1.19
C TRP A 179 -17.01 2.17 -1.62
N LEU A 180 -16.94 0.86 -1.35
CA LEU A 180 -18.09 -0.03 -1.50
C LEU A 180 -19.00 0.16 -0.29
N GLN A 181 -20.26 0.53 -0.52
CA GLN A 181 -21.24 0.64 0.57
C GLN A 181 -21.38 -0.73 1.24
N SER A 182 -20.92 -0.84 2.49
CA SER A 182 -21.18 -2.00 3.30
C SER A 182 -22.65 -2.01 3.69
N THR A 183 -23.34 -3.11 3.39
CA THR A 183 -24.62 -3.35 4.01
C THR A 183 -24.33 -3.82 5.43
N ASN A 184 -24.80 -3.09 6.45
CA ASN A 184 -24.70 -3.48 7.86
C ASN A 184 -25.52 -4.76 8.08
N ASN A 185 -24.97 -5.90 7.67
CA ASN A 185 -25.68 -7.16 7.65
C ASN A 185 -25.27 -7.98 8.87
N SER A 186 -26.17 -8.02 9.84
CA SER A 186 -26.12 -8.90 11.01
C SER A 186 -26.03 -10.41 10.68
N TYR A 187 -26.11 -10.78 9.40
CA TYR A 187 -26.10 -12.16 8.90
C TYR A 187 -24.73 -12.62 8.33
N HIS A 188 -23.69 -11.78 8.34
CA HIS A 188 -22.33 -12.21 7.96
C HIS A 188 -21.75 -13.17 9.00
N LYS A 189 -21.85 -14.49 8.74
CA LYS A 189 -21.25 -15.54 9.57
C LYS A 189 -19.96 -16.14 9.00
N GLY A 190 -19.61 -15.82 7.75
CA GLY A 190 -18.44 -16.33 7.03
C GLY A 190 -17.29 -15.33 6.93
N LYS A 191 -16.17 -15.77 6.34
CA LYS A 191 -15.00 -14.93 6.08
C LYS A 191 -15.30 -13.89 5.01
N SER A 192 -15.05 -12.62 5.34
CA SER A 192 -15.05 -11.51 4.38
C SER A 192 -13.87 -11.63 3.43
N VAL A 193 -14.12 -11.39 2.15
CA VAL A 193 -13.16 -11.39 1.05
C VAL A 193 -13.24 -10.02 0.40
N TYR A 194 -12.09 -9.38 0.27
CA TYR A 194 -11.88 -8.19 -0.54
C TYR A 194 -10.48 -8.30 -1.15
N LYS A 195 -10.39 -8.65 -2.42
CA LYS A 195 -9.11 -8.93 -3.10
C LYS A 195 -9.07 -8.25 -4.45
N LEU A 196 -8.24 -7.21 -4.54
CA LEU A 196 -7.89 -6.51 -5.76
C LEU A 196 -6.73 -7.25 -6.46
N VAL A 197 -6.85 -7.45 -7.76
CA VAL A 197 -5.89 -8.17 -8.61
C VAL A 197 -5.59 -7.32 -9.84
N PRO A 198 -4.35 -6.83 -10.01
CA PRO A 198 -3.97 -6.04 -11.18
C PRO A 198 -3.80 -6.92 -12.42
N ASP A 199 -3.90 -6.33 -13.61
CA ASP A 199 -3.63 -6.94 -14.92
C ASP A 199 -4.23 -8.33 -15.09
N PHE A 200 -5.51 -8.46 -14.76
CA PHE A 200 -6.14 -9.76 -14.71
C PHE A 200 -6.61 -10.18 -16.10
N SER A 201 -5.80 -11.02 -16.76
CA SER A 201 -6.22 -11.68 -18.01
C SER A 201 -6.96 -12.99 -17.78
N PHE A 202 -8.04 -13.20 -18.53
CA PHE A 202 -8.80 -14.46 -18.63
C PHE A 202 -9.40 -14.61 -20.03
N TYR A 203 -9.73 -15.85 -20.42
CA TYR A 203 -10.53 -16.09 -21.62
C TYR A 203 -12.01 -16.04 -21.23
N SER A 204 -12.79 -15.13 -21.82
CA SER A 204 -14.24 -15.08 -21.60
C SER A 204 -14.91 -15.98 -22.63
N SER A 205 -15.56 -17.04 -22.16
CA SER A 205 -16.38 -17.91 -23.01
C SER A 205 -17.60 -17.16 -23.56
N LEU A 206 -18.14 -16.19 -22.83
CA LEU A 206 -19.27 -15.37 -23.27
C LEU A 206 -18.88 -14.39 -24.39
N LEU A 207 -17.67 -13.82 -24.32
CA LEU A 207 -17.16 -12.89 -25.34
C LEU A 207 -16.33 -13.59 -26.41
N MET A 208 -16.08 -14.89 -26.26
CA MET A 208 -15.26 -15.73 -27.13
C MET A 208 -13.86 -15.15 -27.42
N ARG A 209 -13.28 -14.43 -26.46
CA ARG A 209 -11.96 -13.79 -26.60
C ARG A 209 -11.23 -13.67 -25.28
N GLN A 210 -9.92 -13.45 -25.37
CA GLN A 210 -9.12 -13.05 -24.22
C GLN A 210 -9.46 -11.62 -23.82
N VAL A 211 -9.63 -11.41 -22.52
CA VAL A 211 -9.87 -10.11 -21.90
C VAL A 211 -8.78 -9.89 -20.87
N THR A 212 -8.23 -8.68 -20.83
CA THR A 212 -7.32 -8.23 -19.77
C THR A 212 -7.93 -7.01 -19.13
N LEU A 213 -8.03 -7.04 -17.81
CA LEU A 213 -8.54 -5.95 -16.99
C LEU A 213 -7.39 -5.23 -16.30
N ASP A 214 -7.48 -3.91 -16.13
CA ASP A 214 -6.52 -3.17 -15.29
C ASP A 214 -6.61 -3.69 -13.85
N PHE A 215 -7.82 -3.82 -13.30
CA PHE A 215 -8.07 -4.53 -12.05
C PHE A 215 -9.31 -5.41 -12.08
N LEU A 216 -9.15 -6.62 -11.53
CA LEU A 216 -10.25 -7.44 -11.05
C LEU A 216 -10.34 -7.29 -9.53
N LEU A 217 -11.53 -6.94 -9.02
CA LEU A 217 -11.83 -7.00 -7.59
C LEU A 217 -12.81 -8.14 -7.32
N LEU A 218 -12.44 -9.01 -6.38
CA LEU A 218 -13.28 -10.08 -5.84
C LEU A 218 -13.71 -9.70 -4.43
N GLU A 219 -15.02 -9.63 -4.18
CA GLU A 219 -15.53 -9.23 -2.87
C GLU A 219 -16.82 -9.93 -2.46
N ASN A 220 -17.05 -10.09 -1.16
CA ASN A 220 -18.35 -10.49 -0.59
C ASN A 220 -18.78 -9.60 0.59
N VAL A 221 -18.12 -8.45 0.75
CA VAL A 221 -18.32 -7.51 1.86
C VAL A 221 -19.55 -6.63 1.66
N SER A 222 -19.95 -6.40 0.41
CA SER A 222 -21.19 -5.69 0.06
C SER A 222 -22.40 -6.64 -0.04
N SER A 223 -22.14 -7.94 -0.15
CA SER A 223 -23.16 -8.98 -0.35
C SER A 223 -24.00 -9.25 0.91
N LYS A 224 -25.29 -9.55 0.70
CA LYS A 224 -26.18 -10.01 1.79
C LYS A 224 -25.70 -11.31 2.44
N TYR A 225 -25.11 -12.19 1.65
CA TYR A 225 -24.64 -13.51 2.07
C TYR A 225 -23.14 -13.64 1.81
N THR A 226 -22.38 -14.13 2.79
CA THR A 226 -20.93 -14.33 2.66
C THR A 226 -20.52 -15.33 1.58
N GLN A 227 -21.45 -16.17 1.13
CA GLN A 227 -21.26 -17.15 0.07
C GLN A 227 -21.36 -16.52 -1.33
N GLU A 228 -21.91 -15.31 -1.44
CA GLU A 228 -22.04 -14.59 -2.70
C GLU A 228 -20.81 -13.74 -2.98
N LEU A 229 -19.89 -14.28 -3.76
CA LEU A 229 -18.75 -13.53 -4.28
C LEU A 229 -19.15 -12.69 -5.50
N ASN A 230 -18.91 -11.39 -5.46
CA ASN A 230 -19.05 -10.48 -6.60
C ASN A 230 -17.71 -10.31 -7.31
N THR A 231 -17.79 -10.16 -8.63
CA THR A 231 -16.66 -9.77 -9.48
C THR A 231 -16.85 -8.34 -9.97
N HIS A 232 -15.84 -7.50 -9.81
CA HIS A 232 -15.82 -6.15 -10.36
C HIS A 232 -14.66 -6.03 -11.35
N SER A 233 -14.93 -5.53 -12.55
CA SER A 233 -13.89 -5.05 -13.46
C SER A 233 -13.71 -3.56 -13.27
N ILE A 234 -12.48 -3.10 -13.13
CA ILE A 234 -12.16 -1.69 -12.94
C ILE A 234 -11.07 -1.31 -13.95
N GLU A 235 -11.36 -0.31 -14.77
CA GLU A 235 -10.48 0.21 -15.82
C GLU A 235 -10.08 1.65 -15.50
N ILE A 236 -8.80 2.01 -15.65
CA ILE A 236 -8.28 3.35 -15.36
C ILE A 236 -8.25 4.19 -16.64
N VAL A 237 -8.73 5.43 -16.53
CA VAL A 237 -8.59 6.43 -17.60
C VAL A 237 -7.78 7.61 -17.11
N PHE A 238 -6.61 7.78 -17.70
CA PHE A 238 -5.69 8.89 -17.45
C PHE A 238 -5.84 10.04 -18.43
N SER A 239 -6.53 9.85 -19.56
CA SER A 239 -6.77 10.89 -20.57
C SER A 239 -7.92 10.51 -21.50
N ASP A 240 -8.51 11.53 -22.13
CA ASP A 240 -9.65 11.44 -23.04
C ASP A 240 -9.48 10.37 -24.13
N ASN A 241 -8.28 10.26 -24.70
CA ASN A 241 -7.98 9.32 -25.79
C ASN A 241 -8.15 7.84 -25.41
N LYS A 242 -8.15 7.51 -24.11
CA LYS A 242 -8.32 6.13 -23.65
C LYS A 242 -9.78 5.71 -23.52
N LEU A 243 -10.72 6.64 -23.36
CA LEU A 243 -12.11 6.31 -23.01
C LEU A 243 -12.79 5.39 -24.06
N ASN A 244 -12.50 5.62 -25.34
CA ASN A 244 -13.07 4.87 -26.47
C ASN A 244 -12.47 3.47 -26.67
N ASN A 245 -11.32 3.16 -26.08
CA ASN A 245 -10.59 1.91 -26.29
C ASN A 245 -10.77 0.89 -25.15
N ILE A 246 -11.56 1.24 -24.15
CA ILE A 246 -11.74 0.41 -22.95
C ILE A 246 -12.72 -0.72 -23.24
N ILE A 247 -12.42 -1.90 -22.73
CA ILE A 247 -13.34 -3.03 -22.76
C ILE A 247 -14.44 -2.77 -21.72
N LEU A 248 -15.53 -2.19 -22.17
CA LEU A 248 -16.71 -1.95 -21.35
C LEU A 248 -17.52 -3.26 -21.20
N ASN A 249 -17.93 -3.55 -19.97
CA ASN A 249 -18.73 -4.73 -19.61
C ASN A 249 -18.09 -6.08 -20.04
N PRO A 250 -16.96 -6.48 -19.42
CA PRO A 250 -16.31 -7.77 -19.64
C PRO A 250 -17.08 -8.97 -19.05
N LYS A 251 -18.41 -8.83 -18.86
CA LYS A 251 -19.28 -9.81 -18.21
C LYS A 251 -18.81 -10.15 -16.77
N THR A 252 -18.39 -9.14 -16.02
CA THR A 252 -18.27 -9.20 -14.54
C THR A 252 -19.61 -8.83 -13.90
N ASN A 253 -19.78 -9.02 -12.58
CA ASN A 253 -21.00 -8.58 -11.90
C ASN A 253 -21.15 -7.06 -11.93
N TYR A 254 -20.05 -6.33 -11.85
CA TYR A 254 -20.04 -4.87 -11.93
C TYR A 254 -18.86 -4.40 -12.77
N SER A 255 -19.07 -3.34 -13.53
CA SER A 255 -18.03 -2.71 -14.34
C SER A 255 -17.89 -1.25 -13.97
N TRP A 256 -16.66 -0.84 -13.70
CA TRP A 256 -16.32 0.50 -13.25
C TRP A 256 -15.24 1.10 -14.14
N ILE A 257 -15.32 2.41 -14.32
CA ILE A 257 -14.23 3.23 -14.78
C ILE A 257 -13.79 4.13 -13.63
N VAL A 258 -12.49 4.21 -13.39
CA VAL A 258 -11.90 5.11 -12.40
C VAL A 258 -11.08 6.19 -13.10
N VAL A 259 -11.35 7.44 -12.75
CA VAL A 259 -10.72 8.61 -13.38
C VAL A 259 -10.22 9.61 -12.32
N PRO A 260 -9.19 10.41 -12.63
CA PRO A 260 -8.89 11.62 -11.89
C PRO A 260 -9.92 12.74 -12.16
N GLU A 261 -9.87 13.80 -11.34
CA GLU A 261 -10.86 14.89 -11.35
C GLU A 261 -10.94 15.62 -12.70
N ASP A 262 -9.80 15.80 -13.35
CA ASP A 262 -9.64 16.48 -14.65
C ASP A 262 -10.50 15.86 -15.77
N ILE A 263 -10.70 14.54 -15.75
CA ILE A 263 -11.44 13.80 -16.79
C ILE A 263 -12.88 13.51 -16.38
N LEU A 264 -13.25 13.81 -15.12
CA LEU A 264 -14.54 13.43 -14.57
C LEU A 264 -15.72 13.93 -15.40
N LEU A 265 -15.65 15.18 -15.87
CA LEU A 265 -16.73 15.80 -16.64
C LEU A 265 -16.94 15.09 -17.99
N LEU A 266 -15.85 14.69 -18.64
CA LEU A 266 -15.91 13.97 -19.92
C LEU A 266 -16.45 12.55 -19.71
N ALA A 267 -15.87 11.80 -18.77
CA ALA A 267 -16.29 10.44 -18.45
C ALA A 267 -17.78 10.39 -18.08
N SER A 268 -18.27 11.37 -17.31
CA SER A 268 -19.68 11.43 -16.92
C SER A 268 -20.65 11.54 -18.11
N LYS A 269 -20.22 12.09 -19.25
CA LYS A 269 -21.05 12.27 -20.46
C LYS A 269 -20.99 11.08 -21.41
N GLU A 270 -19.84 10.43 -21.52
CA GLU A 270 -19.58 9.41 -22.54
C GLU A 270 -19.86 7.98 -22.05
N LEU A 271 -19.93 7.76 -20.72
CA LEU A 271 -20.09 6.42 -20.18
C LEU A 271 -21.48 5.80 -20.43
N PRO A 272 -21.53 4.58 -20.98
CA PRO A 272 -22.79 3.86 -21.17
C PRO A 272 -23.59 3.67 -19.87
N GLU A 273 -24.88 3.42 -20.04
CA GLU A 273 -25.75 3.04 -18.94
C GLU A 273 -25.29 1.72 -18.30
N GLY A 274 -25.39 1.62 -16.97
CA GLY A 274 -24.95 0.45 -16.21
C GLY A 274 -23.46 0.39 -15.87
N ILE A 275 -22.58 1.13 -16.55
CA ILE A 275 -21.17 1.29 -16.13
C ILE A 275 -21.09 2.31 -14.99
N GLY A 276 -20.42 1.92 -13.91
CA GLY A 276 -20.17 2.81 -12.78
C GLY A 276 -18.97 3.72 -13.01
N LEU A 277 -18.99 4.90 -12.40
CA LEU A 277 -17.93 5.89 -12.44
C LEU A 277 -17.39 6.14 -11.04
N LEU A 278 -16.10 5.93 -10.89
CA LEU A 278 -15.31 6.20 -9.70
C LEU A 278 -14.39 7.39 -9.98
N LYS A 279 -14.17 8.19 -8.94
CA LYS A 279 -13.21 9.28 -8.95
C LYS A 279 -12.12 9.03 -7.93
N ILE A 280 -10.86 9.20 -8.33
CA ILE A 280 -9.76 9.34 -7.37
C ILE A 280 -9.57 10.83 -7.04
N SER A 281 -9.62 11.15 -5.76
CA SER A 281 -9.32 12.50 -5.28
C SER A 281 -7.81 12.74 -5.13
N ASP A 282 -7.41 13.99 -4.96
CA ASP A 282 -6.03 14.37 -4.59
C ASP A 282 -5.56 13.72 -3.28
N LYS A 283 -6.50 13.22 -2.47
CA LYS A 283 -6.21 12.42 -1.27
C LYS A 283 -6.12 10.93 -1.53
N ARG A 284 -6.01 10.50 -2.79
CA ARG A 284 -5.97 9.10 -3.22
C ARG A 284 -7.11 8.28 -2.58
N LYS A 285 -8.26 8.92 -2.37
CA LYS A 285 -9.49 8.26 -1.93
C LYS A 285 -10.44 8.11 -3.10
N ILE A 286 -11.03 6.93 -3.20
CA ILE A 286 -12.05 6.60 -4.18
C ILE A 286 -13.40 7.14 -3.72
N GLN A 287 -14.12 7.76 -4.66
CA GLN A 287 -15.49 8.21 -4.48
C GLN A 287 -16.37 7.66 -5.61
N ILE A 288 -17.55 7.16 -5.26
CA ILE A 288 -18.56 6.78 -6.26
C ILE A 288 -19.24 8.04 -6.77
N ILE A 289 -19.15 8.29 -8.07
CA ILE A 289 -19.87 9.37 -8.75
C ILE A 289 -21.14 8.85 -9.41
N LYS A 290 -21.05 7.66 -10.02
CA LYS A 290 -22.19 6.93 -10.60
C LYS A 290 -22.09 5.46 -10.19
N PRO A 291 -23.12 4.86 -9.56
CA PRO A 291 -23.08 3.44 -9.21
C PRO A 291 -23.11 2.56 -10.46
N ALA A 292 -22.40 1.42 -10.43
CA ALA A 292 -22.51 0.39 -11.46
C ALA A 292 -23.81 -0.41 -11.28
N ALA A 293 -24.44 -0.79 -12.40
CA ALA A 293 -25.54 -1.74 -12.39
C ALA A 293 -25.01 -3.16 -12.24
N ARG A 294 -25.75 -4.01 -11.51
CA ARG A 294 -25.41 -5.42 -11.39
C ARG A 294 -25.75 -6.14 -12.69
N ASN A 295 -24.74 -6.77 -13.30
CA ASN A 295 -24.91 -7.67 -14.42
C ASN A 295 -25.10 -9.12 -13.91
N ILE A 296 -26.13 -9.79 -14.43
CA ILE A 296 -26.48 -11.18 -14.12
C ILE A 296 -25.75 -12.15 -15.07
N GLU A 297 -25.53 -11.75 -16.32
CA GLU A 297 -24.75 -12.52 -17.28
C GLU A 297 -23.26 -12.33 -17.02
N THR A 298 -22.63 -13.31 -16.38
CA THR A 298 -21.23 -13.19 -15.96
C THR A 298 -20.32 -14.34 -16.40
N SER A 299 -19.08 -14.00 -16.78
CA SER A 299 -17.95 -14.92 -16.97
C SER A 299 -17.33 -15.35 -15.63
N LYS A 300 -18.13 -15.44 -14.56
CA LYS A 300 -17.63 -15.67 -13.21
C LYS A 300 -16.88 -17.00 -13.09
N LEU A 301 -17.31 -18.06 -13.78
CA LEU A 301 -16.59 -19.34 -13.80
C LEU A 301 -15.23 -19.20 -14.50
N ASP A 302 -15.18 -18.55 -15.68
CA ASP A 302 -13.94 -18.30 -16.40
C ASP A 302 -12.93 -17.52 -15.53
N ILE A 303 -13.43 -16.48 -14.84
CA ILE A 303 -12.64 -15.63 -13.93
C ILE A 303 -12.13 -16.46 -12.76
N LEU A 304 -12.98 -17.25 -12.11
CA LEU A 304 -12.57 -18.09 -10.98
C LEU A 304 -11.57 -19.16 -11.39
N GLN A 305 -11.75 -19.80 -12.55
CA GLN A 305 -10.81 -20.76 -13.10
C GLN A 305 -9.45 -20.11 -13.36
N ALA A 306 -9.42 -18.97 -14.06
CA ALA A 306 -8.17 -18.25 -14.35
C ALA A 306 -7.49 -17.76 -13.06
N PHE A 307 -8.28 -17.33 -12.07
CA PHE A 307 -7.77 -16.93 -10.76
C PHE A 307 -7.14 -18.12 -10.03
N ILE A 308 -7.80 -19.27 -9.98
CA ILE A 308 -7.28 -20.48 -9.33
C ILE A 308 -5.97 -20.92 -10.00
N VAL A 309 -5.94 -21.02 -11.34
CA VAL A 309 -4.74 -21.43 -12.09
C VAL A 309 -3.55 -20.50 -11.83
N LYS A 310 -3.78 -19.20 -11.63
CA LYS A 310 -2.70 -18.23 -11.30
C LYS A 310 -2.20 -18.30 -9.86
N ASN A 311 -2.96 -18.90 -8.94
CA ASN A 311 -2.67 -18.90 -7.50
C ASN A 311 -2.36 -20.29 -6.92
N ILE A 312 -2.42 -21.36 -7.74
CA ILE A 312 -1.85 -22.69 -7.45
C ILE A 312 -0.41 -22.72 -7.92
#